data_AF-A0A919S6B5-F1
#
_entry.id   AF-A0A919S6B5-F1
#
_cell.length_a   1.000
_cell.length_b   1.000
_cell.length_c   1.000
_cell.angle_alpha   90.00
_cell.angle_beta   90.00
_cell.angle_gamma   90.00
#
_symmetry.space_group_name_H-M   'P 1'
#
loop_
_entity.id
_entity.type
_entity.pdbx_description
1 polymer ?
#
loop_
_entity_poly.entity_id
_entity_poly.type
_entity_poly.pdbx_seq_one_letter_code
_entity_poly.pdbx_strand_id
1 'polypeptide(L)'
;MTSSTDTPADLIRVSDALRNEFQRKMNTMRRQLDQEHKQAAETAETRYQDLVGRVDARDAQLAQIVDAYDEIRRQTDGELRGARQAIARLAGEVHLLEGRLRLEQGVQPVDLDVVPDELTRLVAQVRAAEQLRAAMLDDAGRGGLEAVLTAYTQGERRAAESRARAFEASRLLAGATVRSRAFRKAAAAYRLHWGQFRATERELAAKADDLERAEVALRRDAELHEAYRVQRGGDVVADLSAHLRRRVDIAVETHALFPAWFTITELGHRPSAGHSGEWRETATQVLLYRITYEITHGVLALGEAPAEGYQAGRHAEVLAALRRLDE
;
A
#
# COMPACT_ATOMS: atom_id res chain seq x y z
N MET A 1 27.59 -118.74 16.89
CA MET A 1 26.35 -118.54 17.66
C MET A 1 26.54 -117.27 18.47
N THR A 2 26.05 -116.13 17.96
CA THR A 2 26.54 -114.78 18.27
C THR A 2 25.34 -113.85 18.34
N SER A 3 24.92 -113.52 19.57
CA SER A 3 23.95 -112.48 19.85
C SER A 3 24.63 -111.12 19.74
N SER A 4 23.96 -110.20 19.06
CA SER A 4 23.99 -108.75 19.29
C SER A 4 25.27 -108.00 18.94
N THR A 5 25.32 -107.45 17.72
CA THR A 5 25.97 -106.17 17.35
C THR A 5 25.69 -106.01 15.85
N ASP A 6 24.63 -105.36 15.39
CA ASP A 6 24.82 -104.01 14.85
C ASP A 6 23.47 -103.40 14.38
N THR A 7 22.35 -103.76 15.01
CA THR A 7 21.10 -103.01 14.88
C THR A 7 21.25 -101.49 15.13
N PRO A 8 22.18 -101.01 15.99
CA PRO A 8 22.45 -99.58 16.11
C PRO A 8 23.08 -98.97 14.84
N ALA A 9 23.94 -99.70 14.13
CA ALA A 9 24.68 -99.17 12.97
C ALA A 9 23.78 -98.96 11.74
N ASP A 10 22.81 -99.86 11.53
CA ASP A 10 21.86 -99.76 10.43
C ASP A 10 20.81 -98.66 10.65
N LEU A 11 20.33 -98.47 11.88
CA LEU A 11 19.43 -97.36 12.21
C LEU A 11 20.10 -96.00 12.06
N ILE A 12 21.39 -95.89 12.42
CA ILE A 12 22.16 -94.65 12.21
C ILE A 12 22.35 -94.39 10.72
N ARG A 13 22.67 -95.40 9.90
CA ARG A 13 22.79 -95.24 8.43
C ARG A 13 21.48 -94.83 7.78
N VAL A 14 20.35 -95.42 8.17
CA VAL A 14 19.04 -95.06 7.62
C VAL A 14 18.62 -93.66 8.07
N SER A 15 18.87 -93.30 9.33
CA SER A 15 18.64 -91.95 9.86
C SER A 15 19.48 -90.91 9.11
N ASP A 16 20.76 -91.18 8.87
CA ASP A 16 21.64 -90.27 8.13
C ASP A 16 21.30 -90.20 6.64
N ALA A 17 20.87 -91.31 6.02
CA ALA A 17 20.37 -91.33 4.65
C ALA A 17 19.10 -90.48 4.50
N LEU A 18 18.13 -90.62 5.42
CA LEU A 18 16.92 -89.80 5.43
C LEU A 18 17.25 -88.33 5.72
N ARG A 19 18.12 -88.04 6.70
CA ARG A 19 18.57 -86.67 6.99
C ARG A 19 19.22 -86.03 5.76
N ASN A 20 20.08 -86.76 5.07
CA ASN A 20 20.72 -86.30 3.83
C ASN A 20 19.72 -86.12 2.69
N GLU A 21 18.71 -86.99 2.56
CA GLU A 21 17.65 -86.84 1.56
C GLU A 21 16.74 -85.64 1.85
N PHE A 22 16.33 -85.46 3.11
CA PHE A 22 15.60 -84.28 3.56
C PHE A 22 16.40 -83.00 3.33
N GLN A 23 17.70 -83.01 3.64
CA GLN A 23 18.56 -81.85 3.46
C GLN A 23 18.80 -81.55 1.98
N ARG A 24 18.90 -82.57 1.12
CA ARG A 24 18.94 -82.39 -0.35
C ARG A 24 17.63 -81.81 -0.89
N LYS A 25 16.48 -82.38 -0.51
CA LYS A 25 15.15 -81.87 -0.92
C LYS A 25 14.94 -80.44 -0.44
N MET A 26 15.31 -80.13 0.80
CA MET A 26 15.23 -78.79 1.38
C MET A 26 16.14 -77.81 0.66
N ASN A 27 17.37 -78.21 0.31
CA ASN A 27 18.28 -77.38 -0.48
C ASN A 27 17.76 -77.16 -1.91
N THR A 28 17.14 -78.16 -2.53
CA THR A 28 16.51 -78.01 -3.87
C THR A 28 15.31 -77.08 -3.81
N MET A 29 14.40 -77.26 -2.85
CA MET A 29 13.25 -76.37 -2.65
C MET A 29 13.70 -74.94 -2.33
N ARG A 30 14.74 -74.77 -1.51
CA ARG A 30 15.31 -73.45 -1.23
C ARG A 30 15.85 -72.77 -2.49
N ARG A 31 16.61 -73.50 -3.31
CA ARG A 31 17.10 -72.97 -4.59
C ARG A 31 15.97 -72.62 -5.55
N GLN A 32 14.93 -73.45 -5.60
CA GLN A 32 13.76 -73.20 -6.44
C GLN A 32 13.01 -71.95 -5.96
N LEU A 33 12.76 -71.80 -4.66
CA LEU A 33 12.16 -70.60 -4.09
C LEU A 33 13.03 -69.36 -4.33
N ASP A 34 14.35 -69.44 -4.13
CA ASP A 34 15.26 -68.33 -4.41
C ASP A 34 15.22 -67.93 -5.90
N GLN A 35 15.10 -68.91 -6.80
CA GLN A 35 14.99 -68.67 -8.24
C GLN A 35 13.63 -68.07 -8.61
N GLU A 36 12.53 -68.56 -8.07
CA GLU A 36 11.17 -68.01 -8.27
C GLU A 36 11.06 -66.58 -7.72
N HIS A 37 11.61 -66.34 -6.52
CA HIS A 37 11.68 -65.00 -5.93
C HIS A 37 12.51 -64.04 -6.79
N LYS A 38 13.65 -64.49 -7.31
CA LYS A 38 14.49 -63.67 -8.19
C LYS A 38 13.76 -63.32 -9.50
N GLN A 39 13.12 -64.30 -10.13
CA GLN A 39 12.34 -64.08 -11.35
C GLN A 39 11.14 -63.16 -11.12
N ALA A 40 10.44 -63.33 -9.99
CA ALA A 40 9.35 -62.44 -9.60
C ALA A 40 9.83 -61.00 -9.36
N ALA A 41 10.98 -60.83 -8.70
CA ALA A 41 11.59 -59.53 -8.46
C ALA A 41 12.02 -58.84 -9.77
N GLU A 42 12.67 -59.55 -10.69
CA GLU A 42 13.06 -59.02 -12.01
C GLU A 42 11.84 -58.62 -12.86
N THR A 43 10.77 -59.42 -12.80
CA THR A 43 9.52 -59.12 -13.50
C THR A 43 8.82 -57.91 -12.88
N ALA A 44 8.81 -57.80 -11.55
CA ALA A 44 8.23 -56.66 -10.84
C ALA A 44 9.01 -55.37 -11.12
N GLU A 45 10.35 -55.43 -11.13
CA GLU A 45 11.23 -54.30 -11.46
C GLU A 45 10.97 -53.81 -12.89
N THR A 46 10.89 -54.73 -13.85
CA THR A 46 10.60 -54.38 -15.25
C THR A 46 9.23 -53.69 -15.39
N ARG A 47 8.21 -54.19 -14.69
CA ARG A 47 6.87 -53.55 -14.67
C ARG A 47 6.88 -52.20 -13.98
N TYR A 48 7.65 -52.05 -12.91
CA TYR A 48 7.81 -50.78 -12.21
C TYR A 48 8.46 -49.75 -13.13
N GLN A 49 9.54 -50.11 -13.83
CA GLN A 49 10.21 -49.24 -14.80
C GLN A 49 9.29 -48.84 -15.97
N ASP A 50 8.48 -49.77 -16.50
CA ASP A 50 7.48 -49.45 -17.53
C ASP A 50 6.41 -48.47 -17.00
N LEU A 51 5.90 -48.70 -15.79
CA LEU A 51 4.93 -47.80 -15.17
C LEU A 51 5.49 -46.40 -14.93
N VAL A 52 6.73 -46.30 -14.42
CA VAL A 52 7.42 -45.01 -14.24
C VAL A 52 7.57 -44.30 -15.58
N GLY A 53 8.08 -44.98 -16.62
CA GLY A 53 8.20 -44.39 -17.95
C GLY A 53 6.87 -43.93 -18.54
N ARG A 54 5.77 -44.66 -18.28
CA ARG A 54 4.43 -44.27 -18.68
C ARG A 54 3.89 -43.06 -17.90
N VAL A 55 4.18 -42.96 -16.61
CA VAL A 55 3.81 -41.80 -15.78
C VAL A 55 4.58 -40.58 -16.25
N ASP A 56 5.90 -40.67 -16.43
CA ASP A 56 6.73 -39.57 -16.93
C ASP A 56 6.25 -39.06 -18.30
N ALA A 57 5.90 -39.98 -19.20
CA ALA A 57 5.34 -39.62 -20.50
C ALA A 57 3.98 -38.91 -20.39
N ARG A 58 3.14 -39.28 -19.40
CA ARG A 58 1.85 -38.63 -19.16
C ARG A 58 2.03 -37.27 -18.50
N ASP A 59 2.99 -37.13 -17.59
CA ASP A 59 3.32 -35.85 -16.96
C ASP A 59 3.87 -34.86 -18.00
N ALA A 60 4.71 -35.33 -18.93
CA ALA A 60 5.17 -34.51 -20.05
C ALA A 60 4.01 -34.08 -20.97
N GLN A 61 3.04 -34.97 -21.24
CA GLN A 61 1.84 -34.63 -22.00
C GLN A 61 0.96 -33.61 -21.26
N LEU A 62 0.77 -33.76 -19.94
CA LEU A 62 0.02 -32.82 -19.12
C LEU A 62 0.68 -31.44 -19.10
N ALA A 63 2.01 -31.38 -18.97
CA ALA A 63 2.76 -30.14 -19.05
C ALA A 63 2.54 -29.41 -20.38
N GLN A 64 2.61 -30.14 -21.51
CA GLN A 64 2.34 -29.58 -22.83
C GLN A 64 0.90 -29.06 -22.98
N ILE A 65 -0.09 -29.75 -22.40
CA ILE A 65 -1.49 -29.31 -22.42
C ILE A 65 -1.66 -28.04 -21.58
N VAL A 66 -1.02 -27.95 -20.42
CA VAL A 66 -1.03 -26.76 -19.57
C VAL A 66 -0.40 -25.57 -20.29
N ASP A 67 0.77 -25.76 -20.91
CA ASP A 67 1.44 -24.70 -21.67
C ASP A 67 0.59 -24.20 -22.85
N ALA A 68 -0.04 -25.13 -23.58
CA ALA A 68 -0.94 -24.79 -24.68
C ALA A 68 -2.19 -24.05 -24.19
N TYR A 69 -2.76 -24.47 -23.06
CA TYR A 69 -3.90 -23.81 -22.44
C TYR A 69 -3.55 -22.38 -22.00
N ASP A 70 -2.40 -22.20 -21.36
CA ASP A 70 -1.93 -20.88 -20.93
C ASP A 70 -1.67 -19.95 -22.12
N GLU A 71 -1.16 -20.46 -23.24
CA GLU A 71 -0.98 -19.67 -24.45
C GLU A 71 -2.32 -19.25 -25.07
N ILE A 72 -3.28 -20.17 -25.20
CA ILE A 72 -4.64 -19.85 -25.68
C ILE A 72 -5.31 -18.82 -24.76
N ARG A 73 -5.12 -18.95 -23.44
CA ARG A 73 -5.64 -18.00 -22.47
C ARG A 73 -5.03 -16.61 -22.67
N ARG A 74 -3.71 -16.51 -22.81
CA ARG A 74 -3.03 -15.23 -23.08
C ARG A 74 -3.50 -14.58 -24.39
N GLN A 75 -3.66 -15.37 -25.44
CA GLN A 75 -4.15 -14.89 -26.73
C GLN A 75 -5.59 -14.38 -26.61
N THR A 76 -6.48 -15.16 -25.98
CA THR A 76 -7.88 -14.78 -25.78
C THR A 76 -8.00 -13.52 -24.92
N ASP A 77 -7.20 -13.41 -23.85
CA ASP A 77 -7.15 -12.23 -22.99
C ASP A 77 -6.59 -11.01 -23.74
N GLY A 78 -5.67 -11.21 -24.69
CA GLY A 78 -5.17 -10.18 -25.59
C GLY A 78 -6.24 -9.69 -26.58
N GLU A 79 -6.91 -10.61 -27.27
CA GLU A 79 -7.99 -10.31 -28.22
C GLU A 79 -9.18 -9.64 -27.52
N LEU A 80 -9.57 -10.11 -26.34
CA LEU A 80 -10.65 -9.52 -25.55
C LEU A 80 -10.32 -8.09 -25.11
N ARG A 81 -9.07 -7.82 -24.71
CA ARG A 81 -8.60 -6.46 -24.41
C ARG A 81 -8.65 -5.57 -25.65
N GLY A 82 -8.16 -6.06 -26.79
CA GLY A 82 -8.21 -5.33 -28.06
C GLY A 82 -9.65 -5.01 -28.49
N ALA A 83 -10.56 -5.98 -28.40
CA ALA A 83 -11.97 -5.79 -28.72
C ALA A 83 -12.64 -4.76 -27.78
N ARG A 84 -12.36 -4.83 -26.47
CA ARG A 84 -12.86 -3.83 -25.49
C ARG A 84 -12.37 -2.43 -25.82
N GLN A 85 -11.10 -2.28 -26.19
CA GLN A 85 -10.54 -0.99 -26.57
C GLN A 85 -11.17 -0.44 -27.86
N ALA A 86 -11.40 -1.29 -28.86
CA ALA A 86 -12.08 -0.92 -30.10
C ALA A 86 -13.54 -0.50 -29.85
N ILE A 87 -14.27 -1.24 -29.02
CA ILE A 87 -15.64 -0.90 -28.61
C ILE A 87 -15.66 0.44 -27.85
N ALA A 88 -14.71 0.68 -26.93
CA ALA A 88 -14.61 1.94 -26.21
C ALA A 88 -14.37 3.13 -27.16
N ARG A 89 -13.48 2.97 -28.15
CA ARG A 89 -13.24 3.99 -29.19
C ARG A 89 -14.50 4.27 -30.01
N LEU A 90 -15.15 3.23 -30.54
CA LEU A 90 -16.39 3.39 -31.32
C LEU A 90 -17.50 4.03 -30.51
N ALA A 91 -17.65 3.64 -29.24
CA ALA A 91 -18.61 4.27 -28.34
C ALA A 91 -18.30 5.77 -28.17
N GLY A 92 -17.02 6.13 -27.99
CA GLY A 92 -16.59 7.54 -27.95
C GLY A 92 -16.93 8.31 -29.21
N GLU A 93 -16.65 7.76 -30.40
CA GLU A 93 -16.97 8.39 -31.68
C GLU A 93 -18.48 8.59 -31.87
N VAL A 94 -19.29 7.58 -31.54
CA VAL A 94 -20.77 7.69 -31.61
C VAL A 94 -21.28 8.78 -30.67
N HIS A 95 -20.74 8.88 -29.46
CA HIS A 95 -21.15 9.91 -28.50
C HIS A 95 -20.74 11.32 -28.97
N LEU A 96 -19.56 11.48 -29.60
CA LEU A 96 -19.16 12.75 -30.22
C LEU A 96 -20.10 13.16 -31.36
N LEU A 97 -20.47 12.20 -32.22
CA LEU A 97 -21.43 12.43 -33.31
C LEU A 97 -22.82 12.76 -32.77
N GLU A 98 -23.30 12.04 -31.76
CA GLU A 98 -24.57 12.33 -31.09
C GLU A 98 -24.55 13.72 -30.45
N GLY A 99 -23.47 14.07 -29.75
CA GLY A 99 -23.29 15.38 -29.14
C GLY A 99 -23.34 16.50 -30.18
N ARG A 100 -22.64 16.34 -31.31
CA ARG A 100 -22.67 17.29 -32.42
C ARG A 100 -24.07 17.42 -33.04
N LEU A 101 -24.75 16.30 -33.29
CA LEU A 101 -26.11 16.30 -33.86
C LEU A 101 -27.09 17.01 -32.93
N ARG A 102 -27.00 16.78 -31.61
CA ARG A 102 -27.85 17.43 -30.60
C ARG A 102 -27.60 18.95 -30.55
N LEU A 103 -26.33 19.38 -30.65
CA LEU A 103 -25.98 20.80 -30.75
C LEU A 103 -26.56 21.43 -32.03
N GLU A 104 -26.45 20.75 -33.17
CA GLU A 104 -27.03 21.20 -34.45
C GLU A 104 -28.56 21.28 -34.38
N GLN A 105 -29.21 20.44 -33.58
CA GLN A 105 -30.65 20.48 -33.28
C GLN A 105 -31.03 21.51 -32.19
N GLY A 106 -30.07 22.29 -31.69
CA GLY A 106 -30.30 23.35 -30.72
C GLY A 106 -30.41 22.89 -29.26
N VAL A 107 -30.12 21.62 -28.96
CA VAL A 107 -30.05 21.11 -27.58
C VAL A 107 -28.85 21.76 -26.89
N GLN A 108 -29.09 22.44 -25.78
CA GLN A 108 -28.04 23.07 -25.00
C GLN A 108 -27.39 22.07 -24.04
N PRO A 109 -26.06 22.11 -23.86
CA PRO A 109 -25.40 21.34 -22.81
C PRO A 109 -25.97 21.69 -21.43
N VAL A 110 -26.05 20.69 -20.55
CA VAL A 110 -26.42 20.91 -19.15
C VAL A 110 -25.35 21.75 -18.48
N ASP A 111 -25.75 22.85 -17.86
CA ASP A 111 -24.83 23.67 -17.08
C ASP A 111 -24.61 23.02 -15.70
N LEU A 112 -23.47 22.33 -15.56
CA LEU A 112 -23.07 21.73 -14.30
C LEU A 112 -22.50 22.78 -13.33
N ASP A 113 -21.94 23.88 -13.84
CA ASP A 113 -21.26 24.90 -13.04
C ASP A 113 -22.27 25.85 -12.36
N VAL A 114 -23.49 25.96 -12.91
CA VAL A 114 -24.58 26.71 -12.26
C VAL A 114 -24.88 26.10 -10.89
N VAL A 115 -24.81 26.95 -9.87
CA VAL A 115 -25.17 26.63 -8.49
C VAL A 115 -26.61 27.05 -8.26
N PRO A 116 -27.55 26.12 -7.98
CA PRO A 116 -28.90 26.46 -7.57
C PRO A 116 -28.90 27.34 -6.32
N ASP A 117 -29.86 28.26 -6.20
CA ASP A 117 -29.97 29.21 -5.06
C ASP A 117 -29.97 28.50 -3.70
N GLU A 118 -30.56 27.31 -3.64
CA GLU A 118 -30.61 26.45 -2.45
C GLU A 118 -29.21 26.03 -1.96
N LEU A 119 -28.25 25.90 -2.88
CA LEU A 119 -26.87 25.48 -2.59
C LEU A 119 -25.91 26.65 -2.40
N THR A 120 -26.31 27.90 -2.69
CA THR A 120 -25.43 29.08 -2.59
C THR A 120 -24.81 29.21 -1.20
N ARG A 121 -25.61 29.00 -0.15
CA ARG A 121 -25.10 29.03 1.24
C ARG A 121 -24.09 27.93 1.50
N LEU A 122 -24.34 26.72 1.00
CA LEU A 122 -23.46 25.57 1.18
C LEU A 122 -22.12 25.78 0.46
N VAL A 123 -22.15 26.30 -0.77
CA VAL A 123 -20.94 26.66 -1.53
C VAL A 123 -20.13 27.72 -0.80
N ALA A 124 -20.77 28.76 -0.25
CA ALA A 124 -20.07 29.77 0.55
C ALA A 124 -19.38 29.16 1.79
N GLN A 125 -20.03 28.20 2.46
CA GLN A 125 -19.44 27.49 3.59
C GLN A 125 -18.27 26.60 3.17
N VAL A 126 -18.36 25.90 2.03
CA VAL A 126 -17.24 25.11 1.48
C VAL A 126 -16.05 26.01 1.17
N ARG A 127 -16.28 27.15 0.54
CA ARG A 127 -15.20 28.11 0.25
C ARG A 127 -14.54 28.64 1.51
N ALA A 128 -15.32 28.95 2.56
CA ALA A 128 -14.77 29.34 3.85
C ALA A 128 -13.95 28.21 4.50
N ALA A 129 -14.42 26.97 4.42
CA ALA A 129 -13.70 25.80 4.93
C ALA A 129 -12.38 25.56 4.18
N GLU A 130 -12.38 25.72 2.85
CA GLU A 130 -11.19 25.57 2.01
C GLU A 130 -10.19 26.73 2.20
N GLN A 131 -10.67 27.95 2.47
CA GLN A 131 -9.82 29.07 2.87
C GLN A 131 -9.14 28.82 4.23
N LEU A 132 -9.86 28.25 5.20
CA LEU A 132 -9.27 27.84 6.47
C LEU A 132 -8.20 26.77 6.27
N ARG A 133 -8.49 25.73 5.47
CA ARG A 133 -7.51 24.70 5.11
C ARG A 133 -6.27 25.26 4.43
N ALA A 134 -6.46 26.20 3.50
CA ALA A 134 -5.35 26.85 2.80
C ALA A 134 -4.44 27.66 3.74
N ALA A 135 -4.97 28.12 4.88
CA ALA A 135 -4.22 28.86 5.88
C ALA A 135 -3.59 27.97 6.97
N MET A 136 -3.99 26.70 7.08
CA MET A 136 -3.42 25.74 8.02
C MET A 136 -2.00 25.36 7.61
N LEU A 137 -1.20 24.96 8.60
CA LEU A 137 0.08 24.33 8.36
C LEU A 137 -0.14 22.92 7.80
N ASP A 138 0.72 22.53 6.87
CA ASP A 138 0.84 21.14 6.48
C ASP A 138 1.56 20.34 7.58
N ASP A 139 1.48 19.01 7.50
CA ASP A 139 2.07 18.13 8.53
C ASP A 139 3.59 18.33 8.65
N ALA A 140 4.27 18.62 7.53
CA ALA A 140 5.70 18.92 7.52
C ALA A 140 6.02 20.23 8.23
N GLY A 141 5.27 21.30 7.95
CA GLY A 141 5.41 22.59 8.61
C GLY A 141 5.11 22.52 10.10
N ARG A 142 4.03 21.84 10.49
CA ARG A 142 3.70 21.61 11.91
C ARG A 142 4.81 20.82 12.61
N GLY A 143 5.24 19.70 12.03
CA GLY A 143 6.30 18.86 12.59
C GLY A 143 7.64 19.59 12.74
N GLY A 144 7.97 20.47 11.79
CA GLY A 144 9.15 21.34 11.86
C GLY A 144 9.11 22.29 13.06
N LEU A 145 7.97 22.94 13.31
CA LEU A 145 7.79 23.84 14.46
C LEU A 145 7.76 23.09 15.79
N GLU A 146 7.07 21.95 15.87
CA GLU A 146 7.06 21.09 17.06
C GLU A 146 8.47 20.58 17.42
N ALA A 147 9.30 20.31 16.41
CA ALA A 147 10.69 19.96 16.61
C ALA A 147 11.51 21.10 17.23
N VAL A 148 11.20 22.37 16.89
CA VAL A 148 11.82 23.55 17.53
C VAL A 148 11.48 23.61 19.01
N LEU A 149 10.19 23.49 19.38
CA LEU A 149 9.76 23.47 20.79
C LEU A 149 10.41 22.31 21.55
N THR A 150 10.44 21.13 20.94
CA THR A 150 11.05 19.93 21.53
C THR A 150 12.55 20.13 21.77
N ALA A 151 13.27 20.65 20.78
CA ALA A 151 14.70 20.91 20.89
C ALA A 151 15.01 21.96 21.97
N TYR A 152 14.20 23.02 22.07
CA TYR A 152 14.33 24.04 23.09
C TYR A 152 14.11 23.46 24.50
N THR A 153 13.01 22.73 24.70
CA THR A 153 12.68 22.08 25.98
C THR A 153 13.77 21.09 26.41
N GLN A 154 14.33 20.33 25.47
CA GLN A 154 15.46 19.44 25.75
C GLN A 154 16.72 20.22 26.13
N GLY A 155 16.97 21.37 25.49
CA GLY A 155 18.08 22.26 25.84
C GLY A 155 17.93 22.82 27.26
N GLU A 156 16.74 23.26 27.66
CA GLU A 156 16.46 23.73 29.02
C GLU A 156 16.74 22.65 30.07
N ARG A 157 16.28 21.42 29.82
CA ARG A 157 16.57 20.27 30.69
C ARG A 157 18.07 20.03 30.83
N ARG A 158 18.82 20.02 29.73
CA ARG A 158 20.28 19.85 29.74
C ARG A 158 20.99 20.99 30.48
N ALA A 159 20.52 22.22 30.33
CA ALA A 159 21.05 23.38 31.06
C ALA A 159 20.79 23.23 32.56
N ALA A 160 19.57 22.87 32.96
CA ALA A 160 19.22 22.63 34.36
C ALA A 160 20.04 21.50 35.00
N GLU A 161 20.20 20.37 34.30
CA GLU A 161 21.04 19.26 34.74
C GLU A 161 22.52 19.66 34.90
N SER A 162 23.06 20.38 33.91
CA SER A 162 24.45 20.86 33.94
C SER A 162 24.67 21.85 35.10
N ARG A 163 23.70 22.75 35.34
CA ARG A 163 23.72 23.67 36.48
C ARG A 163 23.69 22.93 37.81
N ALA A 164 22.83 21.93 37.97
CA ALA A 164 22.74 21.12 39.19
C ALA A 164 24.05 20.36 39.46
N ARG A 165 24.67 19.76 38.43
CA ARG A 165 25.95 19.05 38.57
C ARG A 165 27.11 20.00 38.88
N ALA A 166 27.13 21.20 38.30
CA ALA A 166 28.09 22.23 38.65
C ALA A 166 27.91 22.67 40.12
N PHE A 167 26.67 22.87 40.58
CA PHE A 167 26.40 23.22 41.97
C PHE A 167 26.86 22.13 42.95
N GLU A 168 26.59 20.86 42.66
CA GLU A 168 27.08 19.74 43.47
C GLU A 168 28.62 19.67 43.51
N ALA A 169 29.29 19.86 42.37
CA ALA A 169 30.74 19.91 42.32
C ALA A 169 31.31 21.10 43.11
N SER A 170 30.63 22.25 43.11
CA SER A 170 30.98 23.42 43.92
C SER A 170 30.85 23.13 45.42
N ARG A 171 29.79 22.41 45.82
CA ARG A 171 29.60 21.97 47.21
C ARG A 171 30.73 21.04 47.67
N LEU A 172 31.12 20.07 46.83
CA LEU A 172 32.26 19.19 47.11
C LEU A 172 33.60 19.92 47.19
N LEU A 173 33.79 20.97 46.37
CA LEU A 173 34.98 21.82 46.43
C LEU A 173 35.09 22.55 47.77
N ALA A 174 33.98 23.07 48.29
CA ALA A 174 33.94 23.80 49.55
C ALA A 174 34.30 22.91 50.76
N GLY A 175 33.97 21.62 50.71
CA GLY A 175 34.25 20.66 51.79
C GLY A 175 35.58 19.89 51.67
N ALA A 176 36.27 19.96 50.52
CA ALA A 176 37.46 19.15 50.28
C ALA A 176 38.76 19.89 50.64
N THR A 177 39.73 19.17 51.23
CA THR A 177 41.06 19.72 51.49
C THR A 177 41.74 20.14 50.18
N VAL A 178 42.29 21.35 50.16
CA VAL A 178 42.98 21.94 49.02
C VAL A 178 44.12 21.00 48.54
N ARG A 179 44.25 20.84 47.22
CA ARG A 179 45.19 19.92 46.53
C ARG A 179 44.94 18.42 46.71
N SER A 180 43.92 18.01 47.46
CA SER A 180 43.52 16.59 47.53
C SER A 180 43.06 16.05 46.16
N ARG A 181 43.07 14.73 46.01
CA ARG A 181 42.49 14.07 44.81
C ARG A 181 41.00 14.41 44.65
N ALA A 182 40.26 14.46 45.76
CA ALA A 182 38.85 14.83 45.77
C ALA A 182 38.64 16.28 45.29
N PHE A 183 39.45 17.22 45.77
CA PHE A 183 39.43 18.62 45.34
C PHE A 183 39.69 18.75 43.83
N ARG A 184 40.73 18.09 43.30
CA ARG A 184 41.04 18.13 41.86
C ARG A 184 39.91 17.55 41.00
N LYS A 185 39.28 16.46 41.45
CA LYS A 185 38.13 15.84 40.76
C LYS A 185 36.92 16.77 40.74
N ALA A 186 36.58 17.37 41.88
CA ALA A 186 35.47 18.32 41.99
C ALA A 186 35.72 19.60 41.17
N ALA A 187 36.96 20.11 41.15
CA ALA A 187 37.36 21.26 40.32
C ALA A 187 37.21 20.99 38.82
N ALA A 188 37.58 19.78 38.37
CA ALA A 188 37.40 19.37 36.97
C ALA A 188 35.91 19.24 36.62
N ALA A 189 35.11 18.59 37.47
CA ALA A 189 33.67 18.43 37.27
C ALA A 189 32.93 19.78 37.24
N TYR A 190 33.28 20.71 38.14
CA TYR A 190 32.72 22.05 38.15
C TYR A 190 32.97 22.79 36.83
N ARG A 191 34.23 22.85 36.38
CA ARG A 191 34.59 23.55 35.13
C ARG A 191 33.89 22.95 33.92
N LEU A 192 33.80 21.62 33.84
CA LEU A 192 33.11 20.92 32.76
C LEU A 192 31.62 21.30 32.73
N HIS A 193 30.91 21.07 33.84
CA HIS A 193 29.46 21.25 33.87
C HIS A 193 29.04 22.73 33.86
N TRP A 194 29.84 23.63 34.42
CA TRP A 194 29.62 25.07 34.30
C TRP A 194 29.84 25.56 32.88
N GLY A 195 30.89 25.07 32.20
CA GLY A 195 31.13 25.36 30.79
C GLY A 195 29.99 24.88 29.90
N GLN A 196 29.51 23.65 30.12
CA GLN A 196 28.35 23.08 29.42
C GLN A 196 27.08 23.91 29.66
N PHE A 197 26.77 24.25 30.92
CA PHE A 197 25.63 25.10 31.26
C PHE A 197 25.67 26.44 30.50
N ARG A 198 26.80 27.14 30.55
CA ARG A 198 26.96 28.46 29.89
C ARG A 198 26.97 28.39 28.37
N ALA A 199 27.34 27.25 27.79
CA ALA A 199 27.24 27.02 26.35
C ALA A 199 25.78 26.82 25.95
N THR A 200 25.07 25.90 26.62
CA THR A 200 23.65 25.64 26.35
C THR A 200 22.77 26.85 26.62
N GLU A 201 23.03 27.63 27.67
CA GLU A 201 22.30 28.88 27.96
C GLU A 201 22.44 29.90 26.82
N ARG A 202 23.64 30.01 26.21
CA ARG A 202 23.85 30.87 25.04
C ARG A 202 23.14 30.35 23.80
N GLU A 203 23.15 29.04 23.58
CA GLU A 203 22.40 28.42 22.48
C GLU A 203 20.89 28.62 22.62
N LEU A 204 20.35 28.49 23.83
CA LEU A 204 18.93 28.75 24.12
C LEU A 204 18.57 30.21 23.90
N ALA A 205 19.40 31.14 24.37
CA ALA A 205 19.19 32.57 24.14
C ALA A 205 19.17 32.92 22.64
N ALA A 206 20.05 32.31 21.85
CA ALA A 206 20.09 32.52 20.39
C ALA A 206 18.86 31.97 19.66
N LYS A 207 18.10 31.04 20.27
CA LYS A 207 16.91 30.40 19.68
C LYS A 207 15.60 30.92 20.26
N ALA A 208 15.62 31.92 21.14
CA ALA A 208 14.42 32.43 21.80
C ALA A 208 13.40 32.97 20.78
N ASP A 209 13.86 33.74 19.79
CA ASP A 209 12.99 34.30 18.75
C ASP A 209 12.37 33.20 17.86
N ASP A 210 13.12 32.13 17.58
CA ASP A 210 12.61 30.98 16.82
C ASP A 210 11.52 30.24 17.60
N LEU A 211 11.71 30.08 18.92
CA LEU A 211 10.70 29.50 19.80
C LEU A 211 9.42 30.34 19.81
N GLU A 212 9.52 31.66 20.01
CA GLU A 212 8.36 32.55 20.04
C GLU A 212 7.59 32.50 18.71
N ARG A 213 8.30 32.55 17.58
CA ARG A 213 7.68 32.41 16.25
C ARG A 213 6.98 31.07 16.08
N ALA A 214 7.60 29.98 16.53
CA ALA A 214 7.02 28.65 16.45
C ALA A 214 5.76 28.52 17.31
N GLU A 215 5.78 29.04 18.54
CA GLU A 215 4.62 29.03 19.43
C GLU A 215 3.45 29.84 18.88
N VAL A 216 3.71 31.04 18.33
CA VAL A 216 2.68 31.89 17.71
C VAL A 216 2.08 31.19 16.48
N ALA A 217 2.92 30.60 15.63
CA ALA A 217 2.46 29.90 14.44
C ALA A 217 1.61 28.66 14.79
N LEU A 218 2.05 27.84 15.74
CA LEU A 218 1.28 26.67 16.20
C LEU A 218 -0.04 27.06 16.89
N ARG A 219 -0.05 28.15 17.67
CA ARG A 219 -1.28 28.66 18.27
C ARG A 219 -2.29 29.10 17.21
N ARG A 220 -1.82 29.86 16.21
CA ARG A 220 -2.65 30.29 15.08
C ARG A 220 -3.18 29.09 14.29
N ASP A 221 -2.35 28.07 14.06
CA ASP A 221 -2.75 26.83 13.39
C ASP A 221 -3.84 26.09 14.20
N ALA A 222 -3.70 26.01 15.53
CA ALA A 222 -4.72 25.43 16.39
C ALA A 222 -6.06 26.20 16.36
N GLU A 223 -6.02 27.53 16.32
CA GLU A 223 -7.21 28.38 16.16
C GLU A 223 -7.91 28.14 14.81
N LEU A 224 -7.14 27.97 13.73
CA LEU A 224 -7.67 27.63 12.40
C LEU A 224 -8.33 26.25 12.40
N HIS A 225 -7.69 25.25 13.02
CA HIS A 225 -8.24 23.91 13.16
C HIS A 225 -9.57 23.91 13.95
N GLU A 226 -9.63 24.69 15.02
CA GLU A 226 -10.85 24.83 15.80
C GLU A 226 -11.95 25.54 14.99
N ALA A 227 -11.63 26.61 14.27
CA ALA A 227 -12.58 27.29 13.40
C ALA A 227 -13.14 26.35 12.31
N TYR A 228 -12.29 25.55 11.70
CA TYR A 228 -12.69 24.55 10.71
C TYR A 228 -13.61 23.49 11.31
N ARG A 229 -13.32 23.03 12.53
CA ARG A 229 -14.15 22.07 13.26
C ARG A 229 -15.52 22.65 13.62
N VAL A 230 -15.56 23.88 14.14
CA VAL A 230 -16.80 24.59 14.51
C VAL A 230 -17.70 24.80 13.30
N GLN A 231 -17.12 25.12 12.14
CA GLN A 231 -17.87 25.26 10.88
C GLN A 231 -18.25 23.90 10.24
N ARG A 232 -17.86 22.78 10.86
CA ARG A 232 -18.05 21.43 10.31
C ARG A 232 -17.47 21.31 8.90
N GLY A 233 -16.30 21.88 8.64
CA GLY A 233 -15.77 22.05 7.28
C GLY A 233 -15.72 20.75 6.46
N GLY A 234 -15.39 19.62 7.10
CA GLY A 234 -15.39 18.31 6.44
C GLY A 234 -16.78 17.85 6.03
N ASP A 235 -17.78 18.05 6.88
CA ASP A 235 -19.16 17.66 6.63
C ASP A 235 -19.77 18.51 5.51
N VAL A 236 -19.50 19.82 5.52
CA VAL A 236 -20.01 20.75 4.50
C VAL A 236 -19.46 20.39 3.11
N VAL A 237 -18.17 20.04 3.02
CA VAL A 237 -17.57 19.55 1.76
C VAL A 237 -18.23 18.24 1.33
N ALA A 238 -18.45 17.30 2.25
CA ALA A 238 -19.12 16.04 1.94
C ALA A 238 -20.57 16.23 1.47
N ASP A 239 -21.32 17.13 2.11
CA ASP A 239 -22.70 17.47 1.77
C ASP A 239 -22.82 18.08 0.36
N LEU A 240 -21.87 18.96 -0.01
CA LEU A 240 -21.81 19.52 -1.36
C LEU A 240 -21.44 18.44 -2.37
N SER A 241 -20.41 17.65 -2.11
CA SER A 241 -20.02 16.52 -2.97
C SER A 241 -21.18 15.56 -3.21
N ALA A 242 -21.97 15.23 -2.19
CA ALA A 242 -23.15 14.38 -2.34
C ALA A 242 -24.22 15.00 -3.26
N HIS A 243 -24.43 16.33 -3.20
CA HIS A 243 -25.32 17.03 -4.13
C HIS A 243 -24.79 17.01 -5.56
N LEU A 244 -23.50 17.30 -5.74
CA LEU A 244 -22.85 17.33 -7.04
C LEU A 244 -22.86 15.94 -7.70
N ARG A 245 -22.61 14.89 -6.92
CA ARG A 245 -22.70 13.50 -7.37
C ARG A 245 -24.10 13.16 -7.87
N ARG A 246 -25.14 13.52 -7.12
CA ARG A 246 -26.54 13.33 -7.57
C ARG A 246 -26.83 14.07 -8.87
N ARG A 247 -26.30 15.29 -9.05
CA ARG A 247 -26.46 16.04 -10.30
C ARG A 247 -25.79 15.33 -11.48
N VAL A 248 -24.59 14.80 -11.29
CA VAL A 248 -23.90 13.98 -12.31
C VAL A 248 -24.70 12.73 -12.62
N ASP A 249 -25.19 12.00 -11.61
CA ASP A 249 -26.02 10.80 -11.79
C ASP A 249 -27.28 11.11 -12.61
N ILE A 250 -28.02 12.16 -12.26
CA ILE A 250 -29.22 12.60 -13.01
C ILE A 250 -28.86 12.92 -14.47
N ALA A 251 -27.78 13.68 -14.71
CA ALA A 251 -27.35 14.03 -16.06
C ALA A 251 -27.00 12.78 -16.89
N VAL A 252 -26.36 11.78 -16.29
CA VAL A 252 -26.05 10.50 -16.94
C VAL A 252 -27.33 9.71 -17.25
N GLU A 253 -28.24 9.61 -16.28
CA GLU A 253 -29.52 8.89 -16.37
C GLU A 253 -30.44 9.49 -17.44
N THR A 254 -30.53 10.82 -17.53
CA THR A 254 -31.34 11.52 -18.52
C THR A 254 -30.65 11.65 -19.88
N HIS A 255 -29.47 11.04 -20.06
CA HIS A 255 -28.65 11.20 -21.26
C HIS A 255 -28.45 12.68 -21.63
N ALA A 256 -28.18 13.55 -20.66
CA ALA A 256 -27.97 14.96 -20.91
C ALA A 256 -26.72 15.19 -21.78
N LEU A 257 -26.72 16.28 -22.55
CA LEU A 257 -25.53 16.72 -23.26
C LEU A 257 -24.57 17.39 -22.26
N PHE A 258 -23.40 16.82 -22.04
CA PHE A 258 -22.42 17.38 -21.10
C PHE A 258 -21.65 18.59 -21.67
N PRO A 259 -21.17 19.52 -20.82
CA PRO A 259 -20.29 20.61 -21.25
C PRO A 259 -19.01 20.13 -21.93
N ALA A 260 -18.45 20.96 -22.80
CA ALA A 260 -17.21 20.68 -23.51
C ALA A 260 -16.02 20.39 -22.56
N TRP A 261 -15.89 21.14 -21.45
CA TRP A 261 -14.86 20.87 -20.46
C TRP A 261 -14.97 19.49 -19.81
N PHE A 262 -16.18 18.93 -19.73
CA PHE A 262 -16.44 17.62 -19.15
C PHE A 262 -16.11 16.51 -20.15
N THR A 263 -16.40 16.72 -21.44
CA THR A 263 -16.28 15.69 -22.48
C THR A 263 -14.95 15.68 -23.21
N ILE A 264 -14.29 16.83 -23.34
CA ILE A 264 -12.97 16.98 -24.01
C ILE A 264 -11.84 16.55 -23.07
N THR A 265 -12.04 16.62 -21.75
CA THR A 265 -11.08 16.11 -20.79
C THR A 265 -11.23 14.60 -20.56
N GLU A 266 -10.27 14.02 -19.83
CA GLU A 266 -10.13 12.59 -19.51
C GLU A 266 -11.39 11.93 -18.88
N LEU A 267 -12.40 12.71 -18.48
CA LEU A 267 -13.69 12.14 -18.07
C LEU A 267 -14.46 11.50 -19.24
N GLY A 268 -14.40 12.08 -20.44
CA GLY A 268 -15.19 11.61 -21.56
C GLY A 268 -16.71 11.67 -21.34
N HIS A 269 -17.48 10.98 -22.19
CA HIS A 269 -18.95 11.10 -22.19
C HIS A 269 -19.62 10.18 -21.17
N ARG A 270 -19.03 9.02 -20.87
CA ARG A 270 -19.57 8.03 -19.93
C ARG A 270 -18.49 7.15 -19.32
N PRO A 271 -18.71 6.63 -18.11
CA PRO A 271 -17.79 5.66 -17.52
C PRO A 271 -17.73 4.37 -18.32
N SER A 272 -16.55 3.74 -18.37
CA SER A 272 -16.46 2.33 -18.73
C SER A 272 -17.13 1.47 -17.66
N ALA A 273 -17.75 0.34 -18.03
CA ALA A 273 -18.54 -0.48 -17.12
C ALA A 273 -17.78 -0.94 -15.86
N GLY A 274 -16.45 -1.07 -15.95
CA GLY A 274 -15.57 -1.45 -14.83
C GLY A 274 -15.21 -0.31 -13.87
N HIS A 275 -15.29 0.95 -14.30
CA HIS A 275 -14.78 2.12 -13.55
C HIS A 275 -15.87 3.15 -13.22
N SER A 276 -17.14 2.76 -13.27
CA SER A 276 -18.27 3.69 -13.05
C SER A 276 -18.34 4.32 -11.67
N GLY A 277 -17.76 3.70 -10.65
CA GLY A 277 -17.62 4.28 -9.31
C GLY A 277 -16.57 5.39 -9.29
N GLU A 278 -15.37 5.07 -9.76
CA GLU A 278 -14.22 5.98 -9.80
C GLU A 278 -14.46 7.18 -10.70
N TRP A 279 -15.02 6.96 -11.90
CA TRP A 279 -15.40 8.01 -12.81
C TRP A 279 -16.38 9.01 -12.19
N ARG A 280 -17.40 8.52 -11.47
CA ARG A 280 -18.38 9.38 -10.79
C ARG A 280 -17.74 10.20 -9.68
N GLU A 281 -16.84 9.58 -8.94
CA GLU A 281 -16.10 10.25 -7.88
C GLU A 281 -15.20 11.35 -8.46
N THR A 282 -14.41 11.04 -9.50
CA THR A 282 -13.56 12.02 -10.18
C THR A 282 -14.37 13.15 -10.81
N ALA A 283 -15.49 12.86 -11.48
CA ALA A 283 -16.39 13.87 -12.03
C ALA A 283 -16.93 14.81 -10.93
N THR A 284 -17.28 14.24 -9.77
CA THR A 284 -17.73 15.01 -8.61
C THR A 284 -16.61 15.89 -8.05
N GLN A 285 -15.38 15.37 -7.96
CA GLN A 285 -14.20 16.13 -7.50
C GLN A 285 -13.85 17.29 -8.44
N VAL A 286 -13.92 17.07 -9.76
CA VAL A 286 -13.74 18.13 -10.75
C VAL A 286 -14.81 19.21 -10.57
N LEU A 287 -16.09 18.82 -10.46
CA LEU A 287 -17.18 19.77 -10.31
C LEU A 287 -17.08 20.55 -8.99
N LEU A 288 -16.73 19.88 -7.90
CA LEU A 288 -16.47 20.50 -6.60
C LEU A 288 -15.33 21.52 -6.73
N TYR A 289 -14.23 21.16 -7.38
CA TYR A 289 -13.09 22.05 -7.61
C TYR A 289 -13.52 23.29 -8.40
N ARG A 290 -14.24 23.11 -9.52
CA ARG A 290 -14.71 24.21 -10.35
C ARG A 290 -15.62 25.17 -9.59
N ILE A 291 -16.59 24.66 -8.84
CA ILE A 291 -17.52 25.48 -8.05
C ILE A 291 -16.80 26.19 -6.89
N THR A 292 -15.84 25.52 -6.25
CA THR A 292 -15.09 26.06 -5.11
C THR A 292 -14.18 27.21 -5.55
N TYR A 293 -13.46 27.05 -6.66
CA TYR A 293 -12.48 28.01 -7.16
C TYR A 293 -12.97 28.86 -8.33
N GLU A 294 -14.28 28.84 -8.62
CA GLU A 294 -14.93 29.65 -9.66
C GLU A 294 -14.30 29.47 -11.06
N ILE A 295 -13.96 28.23 -11.39
CA ILE A 295 -13.38 27.91 -12.70
C ILE A 295 -14.49 27.95 -13.76
N THR A 296 -14.43 28.93 -14.64
CA THR A 296 -15.38 29.11 -15.77
C THR A 296 -14.80 28.70 -17.11
N HIS A 297 -13.60 28.12 -17.14
CA HIS A 297 -12.93 27.74 -18.39
C HIS A 297 -13.75 26.67 -19.13
N GLY A 298 -14.10 26.94 -20.39
CA GLY A 298 -15.02 26.11 -21.18
C GLY A 298 -14.42 24.84 -21.80
N VAL A 299 -13.13 24.57 -21.57
CA VAL A 299 -12.39 23.44 -22.17
C VAL A 299 -11.49 22.77 -21.14
N LEU A 300 -10.68 23.55 -20.43
CA LEU A 300 -9.88 23.02 -19.32
C LEU A 300 -10.80 22.79 -18.11
N ALA A 301 -11.02 21.52 -17.75
CA ALA A 301 -11.88 21.16 -16.61
C ALA A 301 -11.41 21.82 -15.30
N LEU A 302 -10.10 21.91 -15.07
CA LEU A 302 -9.53 22.51 -13.85
C LEU A 302 -9.05 23.96 -14.04
N GLY A 303 -9.20 24.53 -15.24
CA GLY A 303 -8.63 25.84 -15.57
C GLY A 303 -7.11 25.80 -15.77
N GLU A 304 -6.48 26.97 -15.69
CA GLU A 304 -5.02 27.07 -15.70
C GLU A 304 -4.43 26.60 -14.37
N ALA A 305 -3.27 25.95 -14.42
CA ALA A 305 -2.59 25.49 -13.22
C ALA A 305 -2.18 26.69 -12.35
N PRO A 306 -2.60 26.76 -11.07
CA PRO A 306 -2.17 27.81 -10.17
C PRO A 306 -0.67 27.69 -9.87
N ALA A 307 0.00 28.83 -9.65
CA ALA A 307 1.45 28.88 -9.52
C ALA A 307 1.98 28.12 -8.30
N GLU A 308 1.47 28.43 -7.10
CA GLU A 308 1.93 27.85 -5.84
C GLU A 308 0.81 27.84 -4.78
N GLY A 309 1.06 27.16 -3.65
CA GLY A 309 0.17 27.16 -2.48
C GLY A 309 -0.87 26.04 -2.47
N TYR A 310 -1.84 26.15 -1.57
CA TYR A 310 -2.83 25.10 -1.30
C TYR A 310 -3.65 24.72 -2.54
N GLN A 311 -4.09 25.71 -3.33
CA GLN A 311 -4.85 25.45 -4.55
C GLN A 311 -4.05 24.65 -5.58
N ALA A 312 -2.72 24.82 -5.65
CA ALA A 312 -1.85 24.04 -6.53
C ALA A 312 -1.79 22.57 -6.11
N GLY A 313 -1.73 22.30 -4.80
CA GLY A 313 -1.88 20.94 -4.27
C GLY A 313 -3.23 20.31 -4.64
N ARG A 314 -4.33 21.03 -4.44
CA ARG A 314 -5.68 20.56 -4.80
C ARG A 314 -5.85 20.34 -6.30
N HIS A 315 -5.30 21.24 -7.13
CA HIS A 315 -5.28 21.09 -8.58
C HIS A 315 -4.53 19.80 -8.98
N ALA A 316 -3.35 19.57 -8.42
CA ALA A 316 -2.55 18.38 -8.71
C ALA A 316 -3.25 17.09 -8.28
N GLU A 317 -3.93 17.09 -7.13
CA GLU A 317 -4.71 15.95 -6.64
C GLU A 317 -5.85 15.58 -7.58
N VAL A 318 -6.65 16.56 -8.00
CA VAL A 318 -7.78 16.31 -8.92
C VAL A 318 -7.27 15.92 -10.31
N LEU A 319 -6.17 16.53 -10.77
CA LEU A 319 -5.52 16.15 -12.03
C LEU A 319 -4.98 14.71 -11.99
N ALA A 320 -4.42 14.28 -10.86
CA ALA A 320 -3.98 12.90 -10.69
C ALA A 320 -5.17 11.91 -10.65
N ALA A 321 -6.32 12.33 -10.10
CA ALA A 321 -7.55 11.54 -10.18
C ALA A 321 -8.08 11.40 -11.62
N LEU A 322 -7.97 12.47 -12.43
CA LEU A 322 -8.32 12.43 -13.84
C LEU A 322 -7.44 11.47 -14.63
N ARG A 323 -6.12 11.58 -14.51
CA ARG A 323 -5.16 10.73 -15.25
C ARG A 323 -5.31 9.24 -14.95
N ARG A 324 -5.73 8.88 -13.73
CA ARG A 324 -5.98 7.49 -13.35
C ARG A 324 -7.17 6.85 -14.09
N LEU A 325 -8.06 7.64 -14.69
CA LEU A 325 -9.18 7.12 -15.49
C LEU A 325 -8.75 6.70 -16.90
N ASP A 326 -7.61 7.18 -17.39
CA ASP A 326 -7.07 6.85 -18.72
C ASP A 326 -6.21 5.59 -18.74
N GLU A 327 -5.73 5.15 -17.57
CA GLU A 327 -4.90 3.95 -17.36
C GLU A 327 -5.74 2.66 -17.31
#